data_AF-A0A5E6NC93-F1
#
_entry.id   AF-A0A5E6NC93-F1
#
_cell.length_a   1.000
_cell.length_b   1.000
_cell.length_c   1.000
_cell.angle_alpha   90.00
_cell.angle_beta   90.00
_cell.angle_gamma   90.00
#
_symmetry.space_group_name_H-M   'P 1'
#
loop_
_entity.id
_entity.type
_entity.pdbx_description
1 polymer ?
#
loop_
_entity_poly.entity_id
_entity_poly.type
_entity_poly.pdbx_seq_one_letter_code
_entity_poly.pdbx_strand_id
1 'polypeptide(L)' 'MILVVGVNGAGKTTTIGKLAKSFQNQGKSVMLAAGDTFRAAAVEQLKVWG' A
#
# COMPACT_ATOMS: atom_id res chain seq x y z
N MET A 1 -10.03 -1.34 8.82
CA MET A 1 -8.61 -0.92 8.82
C MET A 1 -7.76 -2.18 8.68
N ILE A 2 -6.84 -2.24 7.71
CA ILE A 2 -5.92 -3.38 7.52
C ILE A 2 -4.51 -2.88 7.83
N LEU A 3 -3.86 -3.44 8.85
CA LEU A 3 -2.49 -3.11 9.22
C LEU A 3 -1.56 -4.22 8.71
N VAL A 4 -0.62 -3.86 7.82
CA VAL A 4 0.35 -4.81 7.25
C VAL A 4 1.70 -4.59 7.92
N VAL A 5 2.11 -5.55 8.75
CA VAL A 5 3.41 -5.57 9.45
C VAL A 5 4.31 -6.66 8.89
N GLY A 6 5.62 -6.46 8.93
CA GLY A 6 6.59 -7.47 8.49
C GLY A 6 7.97 -6.86 8.24
N VAL A 7 8.95 -7.73 8.00
CA VAL A 7 10.36 -7.34 7.82
C VAL A 7 10.62 -6.64 6.47
N ASN A 8 11.71 -5.88 6.39
CA ASN A 8 12.14 -5.21 5.15
C ASN A 8 12.35 -6.26 4.04
N GLY A 9 11.87 -5.97 2.83
CA GLY A 9 11.99 -6.90 1.69
C GLY A 9 10.90 -7.98 1.58
N ALA A 10 10.00 -8.13 2.56
CA ALA A 10 8.93 -9.15 2.53
C ALA A 10 7.78 -8.87 1.53
N GLY A 11 7.92 -7.90 0.62
CA GLY A 11 6.90 -7.59 -0.39
C GLY A 11 5.65 -6.86 0.11
N LYS A 12 5.69 -6.26 1.31
CA LYS A 12 4.53 -5.58 1.94
C LYS A 12 3.86 -4.55 1.02
N THR A 13 4.65 -3.65 0.43
CA THR A 13 4.14 -2.59 -0.46
C THR A 13 3.42 -3.17 -1.68
N THR A 14 3.97 -4.20 -2.29
CA THR A 14 3.38 -4.90 -3.44
C THR A 14 2.05 -5.56 -3.05
N THR A 15 1.98 -6.19 -1.88
CA THR A 15 0.76 -6.81 -1.37
C THR A 15 -0.33 -5.78 -1.06
N ILE A 16 0.03 -4.65 -0.45
CA ILE A 16 -0.89 -3.53 -0.19
C ILE A 16 -1.47 -2.99 -1.50
N GLY A 17 -0.65 -2.80 -2.54
CA GLY A 17 -1.10 -2.33 -3.85
C GLY A 17 -2.10 -3.29 -4.53
N LYS A 18 -1.81 -4.61 -4.50
CA LYS A 18 -2.73 -5.63 -5.05
C LYS A 18 -4.07 -5.67 -4.30
N LEU A 19 -4.03 -5.59 -2.97
CA LEU A 19 -5.25 -5.55 -2.15
C LEU A 19 -6.06 -4.29 -2.40
N ALA A 20 -5.40 -3.13 -2.50
CA ALA A 20 -6.07 -1.87 -2.83
C ALA A 20 -6.77 -1.94 -4.18
N LYS A 21 -6.10 -2.46 -5.22
CA LYS A 21 -6.68 -2.61 -6.55
C LYS A 21 -7.88 -3.57 -6.55
N SER A 22 -7.78 -4.69 -5.82
CA SER A 22 -8.90 -5.63 -5.68
C SER A 22 -10.12 -4.99 -5.02
N PHE A 23 -9.93 -4.18 -3.97
CA PHE A 23 -11.03 -3.49 -3.31
C PHE A 23 -11.61 -2.34 -4.15
N GLN A 24 -10.77 -1.59 -4.87
CA GLN A 24 -11.24 -0.59 -5.85
C GLN A 24 -12.10 -1.25 -6.94
N ASN A 25 -11.68 -2.41 -7.46
CA ASN A 25 -12.45 -3.17 -8.47
C ASN A 25 -13.79 -3.69 -7.92
N GLN A 26 -13.90 -3.88 -6.60
CA GLN A 26 -15.15 -4.22 -5.92
C GLN A 26 -16.02 -2.97 -5.63
N GLY A 27 -15.64 -1.78 -6.11
CA GLY A 27 -16.36 -0.52 -5.87
C GLY A 27 -16.21 0.00 -4.43
N LYS A 28 -15.25 -0.51 -3.65
CA LYS A 28 -15.02 -0.06 -2.28
C LYS A 28 -14.09 1.14 -2.27
N SER A 29 -14.38 2.12 -1.42
CA SER A 29 -13.47 3.24 -1.15
C SER A 29 -12.27 2.74 -0.35
N VAL A 30 -11.06 2.90 -0.91
CA VAL A 30 -9.80 2.46 -0.31
C VAL A 30 -8.93 3.68 -0.04
N MET A 31 -8.49 3.83 1.20
CA MET A 31 -7.49 4.82 1.59
C MET A 31 -6.20 4.10 1.99
N LEU A 32 -5.11 4.39 1.28
CA LEU A 32 -3.78 3.91 1.61
C LEU A 32 -3.04 4.97 2.41
N ALA A 33 -2.58 4.60 3.61
CA ALA A 33 -1.74 5.45 4.46
C ALA A 33 -0.37 4.78 4.63
N ALA A 34 0.70 5.43 4.18
CA ALA A 34 2.06 4.98 4.44
C ALA A 34 2.46 5.35 5.88
N GLY A 35 2.40 4.38 6.79
CA GLY A 35 2.96 4.53 8.14
C GLY A 35 4.48 4.37 8.21
N ASP A 36 5.14 4.03 7.10
CA ASP A 36 6.59 3.84 7.01
C ASP A 36 7.23 5.15 6.51
N THR A 37 7.49 6.07 7.43
CA THR A 37 8.15 7.36 7.15
C THR A 37 9.67 7.25 7.04
N PHE A 38 10.25 6.05 7.13
CA PHE A 38 11.70 5.87 7.13
C PHE A 38 12.32 5.77 5.73
N ARG A 39 11.52 5.71 4.66
CA ARG A 39 12.03 5.63 3.28
C ARG A 39 11.27 6.58 2.36
N ALA A 40 11.94 7.66 1.97
CA ALA A 40 11.45 8.67 1.03
C ALA A 40 10.89 8.10 -0.30
N ALA A 41 11.27 6.88 -0.69
CA ALA A 41 10.80 6.18 -1.89
C ALA A 41 9.36 5.62 -1.81
N ALA A 42 8.78 5.47 -0.61
CA ALA A 42 7.43 4.89 -0.46
C ALA A 42 6.32 5.82 -0.96
N VAL A 43 6.54 7.14 -0.91
CA VAL A 43 5.60 8.16 -1.39
C VAL A 43 5.52 8.16 -2.92
N GLU A 44 6.65 8.02 -3.62
CA GLU A 44 6.67 7.94 -5.09
C GLU A 44 6.01 6.66 -5.60
N GLN A 45 6.23 5.53 -4.91
CA GLN A 45 5.57 4.28 -5.29
C GLN A 45 4.05 4.35 -5.11
N LEU A 46 3.52 5.10 -4.15
CA LEU A 46 2.07 5.25 -4.00
C LEU A 46 1.44 6.14 -5.09
N LYS A 47 2.17 7.12 -5.63
CA LYS A 47 1.68 7.96 -6.74
C LYS A 47 1.51 7.20 -8.06
N VAL A 48 2.29 6.14 -8.29
CA VAL A 48 2.18 5.31 -9.51
C VAL A 48 0.91 4.47 -9.55
N TRP A 49 0.25 4.25 -8.40
CA TRP A 49 -0.93 3.38 -8.29
C TRP A 49 -2.23 4.17 -8.03
N GLY A 50 -2.16 5.51 -8.05
CA GLY A 50 -3.31 6.42 -7.95
C GLY A 50 -4.02 6.59 -9.28
#